data_AF-A0A956H1I3-F1
#
_entry.id   AF-A0A956H1I3-F1
#
_cell.length_a   1.000
_cell.length_b   1.000
_cell.length_c   1.000
_cell.angle_alpha   90.00
_cell.angle_beta   90.00
_cell.angle_gamma   90.00
#
_symmetry.space_group_name_H-M   'P 1'
#
loop_
_entity.id
_entity.type
_entity.pdbx_description
1 polymer ?
#
loop_
_entity_poly.entity_id
_entity_poly.type
_entity_poly.pdbx_seq_one_letter_code
_entity_poly.pdbx_strand_id
1 'polypeptide(L)' 'MANRAIKPCPCGSGRSSYEFYDAQRIYCGRVCSSCEASRRAEFRPEIFSGYTQEDVDEPIEPDDAA' A
#
# COMPACT_ATOMS: atom_id res chain seq x y z
N MET A 1 -13.09 7.25 27.52
CA MET A 1 -12.74 7.32 26.09
C MET A 1 -11.56 6.37 25.85
N ALA A 2 -11.66 5.41 24.94
CA ALA A 2 -10.58 4.44 24.71
C ALA A 2 -9.36 5.15 24.13
N ASN A 3 -8.26 5.16 24.89
CA ASN A 3 -6.99 5.75 24.50
C ASN A 3 -6.41 4.92 23.34
N ARG A 4 -6.66 5.33 22.08
CA ARG A 4 -6.14 4.63 20.90
C ARG A 4 -4.63 4.88 20.85
N ALA A 5 -3.87 4.01 21.52
CA ALA A 5 -2.41 4.08 21.56
C ALA A 5 -1.87 4.14 20.13
N ILE A 6 -1.26 5.27 19.78
CA ILE A 6 -0.61 5.47 18.49
C ILE A 6 0.53 4.46 18.42
N LYS A 7 0.43 3.48 17.52
CA LYS A 7 1.51 2.50 17.35
C LYS A 7 2.76 3.22 16.83
N PRO A 8 3.94 3.00 17.42
CA PRO A 8 5.17 3.57 16.89
C PRO A 8 5.49 2.96 15.52
N CYS A 9 6.22 3.71 14.71
CA CYS A 9 6.70 3.24 13.42
C CYS A 9 7.68 2.07 13.60
N PRO A 10 7.62 1.01 12.77
CA PRO A 10 8.51 -0.14 12.87
C PRO A 10 9.99 0.19 12.58
N CYS A 11 10.33 1.39 12.13
CA CYS A 11 11.72 1.79 11.85
C CYS A 11 12.59 2.00 13.09
N GLY A 12 12.06 1.81 14.31
CA GLY A 12 12.83 1.96 15.56
C GLY A 12 13.01 3.40 16.04
N SER A 13 12.52 4.40 15.29
CA SER A 13 12.64 5.83 15.67
C SER A 13 11.73 6.27 16.83
N GLY A 14 10.81 5.42 17.28
CA GLY A 14 9.83 5.76 18.32
C GLY A 14 8.76 6.78 17.88
N ARG A 15 8.81 7.26 16.63
CA ARG A 15 7.84 8.23 16.10
C ARG A 15 6.47 7.59 15.90
N SER A 16 5.42 8.42 15.98
CA SER A 16 4.07 8.01 15.64
C SER A 16 3.99 7.47 14.21
N SER A 17 3.26 6.37 14.03
CA SER A 17 2.95 5.83 12.70
C SER A 17 1.52 6.14 12.28
N TYR A 18 1.32 6.27 10.97
CA TYR A 18 0.02 6.30 10.32
C TYR A 18 -0.06 5.18 9.27
N GLU A 19 -1.28 4.87 8.88
CA GLU A 19 -1.58 3.84 7.87
C GLU A 19 -1.32 4.43 6.49
N PHE A 20 -0.50 3.75 5.70
CA PHE A 20 -0.11 4.14 4.36
C PHE A 20 -0.90 3.28 3.36
N TYR A 21 -1.46 3.93 2.35
CA TYR A 21 -2.32 3.30 1.34
C TYR A 21 -1.87 3.68 -0.07
N ASP A 22 -2.18 2.84 -1.04
CA ASP A 22 -2.02 3.14 -2.46
C ASP A 22 -3.20 3.98 -3.02
N ALA A 23 -3.22 4.20 -4.33
CA ALA A 23 -4.29 4.94 -5.01
C ALA A 23 -5.64 4.22 -4.99
N GLN A 24 -5.66 2.89 -4.86
CA GLN A 24 -6.88 2.09 -4.72
C GLN A 24 -7.32 1.88 -3.26
N ARG A 25 -6.66 2.55 -2.30
CA ARG A 25 -6.88 2.40 -0.84
C ARG A 25 -6.56 1.01 -0.28
N ILE A 26 -5.65 0.29 -0.93
CA ILE A 26 -5.04 -0.95 -0.46
C ILE A 26 -3.96 -0.60 0.57
N TYR A 27 -3.93 -1.35 1.68
CA TYR A 27 -3.02 -1.08 2.79
C TYR A 27 -1.58 -1.51 2.46
N CYS A 28 -0.66 -0.54 2.44
CA CYS A 28 0.77 -0.73 2.15
C CYS A 28 1.65 -0.80 3.42
N GLY A 29 1.06 -0.64 4.61
CA GLY A 29 1.75 -0.74 5.90
C GLY A 29 1.62 0.50 6.79
N ARG A 30 2.46 0.55 7.83
CA ARG A 30 2.56 1.69 8.75
C ARG A 30 3.89 2.39 8.58
N VAL A 31 3.85 3.71 8.44
CA VAL A 31 5.04 4.55 8.27
C VAL A 31 4.95 5.78 9.17
N CYS A 32 6.10 6.37 9.50
CA CYS A 32 6.18 7.75 9.98
C CYS A 32 6.51 8.68 8.80
N SER A 33 6.45 9.98 9.03
CA SER A 33 6.67 11.02 8.00
C SER A 33 8.01 10.92 7.28
N SER A 34 9.04 10.33 7.92
CA SER A 34 10.35 10.10 7.30
C SER A 34 10.47 8.77 6.57
N CYS A 35 9.63 7.78 6.90
CA CYS A 35 9.67 6.47 6.25
C CYS A 35 8.76 6.39 5.03
N GLU A 36 7.85 7.34 4.83
CA GLU A 36 6.93 7.32 3.70
C GLU A 36 7.65 7.26 2.35
N ALA A 37 8.66 8.10 2.13
CA ALA A 37 9.43 8.13 0.88
C ALA A 37 10.16 6.80 0.63
N SER A 38 10.79 6.23 1.66
CA SER A 38 11.46 4.93 1.56
C SER A 38 10.46 3.81 1.28
N ARG A 39 9.32 3.79 1.98
CA ARG A 39 8.26 2.81 1.76
C ARG A 39 7.66 2.92 0.37
N ARG A 40 7.47 4.14 -0.16
CA ARG A 40 7.01 4.37 -1.54
C ARG A 40 7.99 3.82 -2.58
N ALA A 41 9.29 3.92 -2.33
CA ALA A 41 10.31 3.40 -3.23
C ALA A 41 10.36 1.86 -3.29
N GLU A 42 9.79 1.15 -2.30
CA GLU A 42 9.68 -0.31 -2.32
C GLU A 42 8.60 -0.82 -3.28
N PHE A 43 7.65 0.04 -3.68
CA PHE A 43 6.55 -0.31 -4.58
C PHE A 43 6.75 0.28 -5.98
N ARG A 44 6.05 -0.30 -6.96
CA ARG A 44 5.95 0.30 -8.30
C ARG A 44 5.30 1.68 -8.19
N PRO A 45 5.86 2.74 -8.77
CA PRO A 45 5.31 4.10 -8.62
C PRO A 45 3.87 4.24 -9.14
N GLU A 46 3.49 3.42 -10.12
CA GLU A 46 2.15 3.40 -10.73
C GLU A 46 1.02 3.11 -9.73
N ILE A 47 1.29 2.37 -8.65
CA ILE A 47 0.26 2.06 -7.65
C ILE A 47 -0.20 3.32 -6.90
N PHE A 48 0.61 4.39 -6.90
CA PHE A 48 0.29 5.65 -6.25
C PHE A 48 -0.29 6.70 -7.20
N SER A 49 -0.15 6.53 -8.51
CA SER A 49 -0.79 7.38 -9.53
C SER A 49 -2.16 6.87 -9.96
N GLY A 50 -2.47 5.60 -9.66
CA GLY A 50 -3.69 4.93 -10.09
C GLY A 50 -3.38 3.89 -11.16
N TYR A 51 -3.93 2.71 -10.97
CA TYR A 51 -3.98 1.62 -11.95
C TYR A 51 -5.39 1.05 -11.95
N THR A 52 -5.76 0.35 -13.01
CA THR A 52 -7.05 -0.32 -13.19
C THR A 52 -6.88 -1.83 -13.08
N GLN A 53 -7.99 -2.57 -12.99
CA GLN A 53 -7.90 -4.03 -13.10
C GLN A 53 -7.35 -4.45 -14.48
N GLU A 54 -7.59 -3.68 -15.53
CA GLU A 54 -7.06 -3.97 -16.88
C GLU A 54 -5.51 -3.94 -16.94
N ASP A 55 -4.84 -3.27 -16.00
CA ASP A 55 -3.37 -3.26 -15.90
C ASP A 55 -2.80 -4.57 -15.30
N VAL A 56 -3.65 -5.41 -14.71
CA VAL A 56 -3.27 -6.61 -13.96
C VAL A 56 -3.94 -7.87 -14.52
N ASP A 57 -5.18 -7.76 -14.97
CA ASP A 57 -6.01 -8.86 -15.42
C ASP A 57 -5.54 -9.32 -16.81
N GLU A 58 -4.98 -10.53 -16.86
CA GLU A 58 -4.74 -11.21 -18.12
C GLU A 58 -6.07 -11.81 -18.61
N PRO A 59 -6.51 -11.53 -19.85
CA PRO A 59 -7.77 -12.06 -20.35
C PRO A 59 -7.77 -13.59 -20.24
N ILE A 60 -8.83 -14.14 -19.65
CA ILE A 60 -9.04 -15.59 -19.60
C ILE A 60 -9.20 -16.08 -21.04
N GLU A 61 -8.36 -17.02 -21.46
CA GLU A 61 -8.51 -17.66 -22.77
C GLU A 61 -9.88 -18.37 -22.83
N PRO A 62 -10.60 -18.31 -23.96
CA PRO A 62 -11.85 -19.03 -24.11
C PRO A 62 -11.61 -20.51 -23.86
N ASP A 63 -12.49 -21.13 -23.08
CA ASP A 63 -12.49 -22.59 -22.90
C ASP A 63 -12.81 -23.21 -24.28
N ASP A 64 -11.80 -23.78 -24.94
CA ASP A 64 -11.96 -24.62 -26.13
C ASP A 64 -12.71 -25.89 -25.72
N ALA A 65 -14.02 -25.74 -25.50
CA ALA A 65 -14.94 -26.83 -25.28
C ALA A 65 -15.11 -27.60 -26.61
N ALA A 66 -14.26 -28.62 -26.79
CA ALA A 66 -14.34 -29.62 -27.85
C ALA A 66 -15.34 -30.73 -27.52
#